data_AF-A0A845RZZ6-F1
#
_entry.id   AF-A0A845RZZ6-F1
#
_cell.length_a   1.000
_cell.length_b   1.000
_cell.length_c   1.000
_cell.angle_alpha   90.00
_cell.angle_beta   90.00
_cell.angle_gamma   90.00
#
_symmetry.space_group_name_H-M   'P 1'
#
loop_
_entity.id
_entity.type
_entity.pdbx_description
1 polymer ?
#
loop_
_entity_poly.entity_id
_entity_poly.type
_entity_poly.pdbx_seq_one_letter_code
_entity_poly.pdbx_strand_id
1 'polypeptide(L)'
;MLVQRLSLGLFIIPLSTVFACLAVAVALNVYEPCNPFINGCYTISRIGRSHPGVLIFKPMMLITAIMIIAYCFEHVRIFKKFLISKIYLNLILLFGFVSAICLLIYILFLGVEGSEIWKFMRRGGIFIYIVS
;
A
#
# COMPACT_ATOMS: atom_id res chain seq x y z
N MET A 1 -20.41 2.28 -11.62
CA MET A 1 -19.35 3.10 -12.27
C MET A 1 -18.31 3.61 -11.28
N LEU A 2 -18.67 4.33 -10.21
CA LEU A 2 -17.66 4.91 -9.29
C LEU A 2 -16.78 3.85 -8.59
N VAL A 3 -17.38 2.76 -8.08
CA VAL A 3 -16.62 1.66 -7.45
C VAL A 3 -15.61 1.00 -8.39
N GLN A 4 -15.98 0.81 -9.66
CA GLN A 4 -15.06 0.25 -10.66
C GLN A 4 -13.85 1.18 -10.89
N ARG A 5 -14.09 2.49 -10.95
CA ARG A 5 -13.01 3.49 -11.09
C ARG A 5 -12.09 3.51 -9.87
N LEU A 6 -12.66 3.43 -8.67
CA LEU A 6 -11.90 3.36 -7.43
C LEU A 6 -11.08 2.07 -7.34
N SER A 7 -11.66 0.92 -7.69
CA SER A 7 -10.96 -0.36 -7.73
C SER A 7 -9.81 -0.36 -8.74
N LEU A 8 -10.04 0.15 -9.96
CA LEU A 8 -8.99 0.30 -10.96
C LEU A 8 -7.88 1.23 -10.49
N GLY A 9 -8.23 2.36 -9.86
CA GLY A 9 -7.23 3.28 -9.31
C GLY A 9 -6.41 2.66 -8.17
N LEU A 10 -7.04 1.89 -7.27
CA LEU A 10 -6.36 1.15 -6.22
C LEU A 10 -5.37 0.10 -6.75
N PHE A 11 -5.57 -0.40 -7.96
CA PHE A 11 -4.62 -1.29 -8.63
C PHE A 11 -3.54 -0.52 -9.38
N ILE A 12 -3.93 0.48 -10.18
CA ILE A 12 -3.02 1.19 -11.10
C ILE A 12 -2.06 2.10 -10.35
N ILE A 13 -2.49 2.80 -9.29
CA ILE A 13 -1.64 3.77 -8.58
C ILE A 13 -0.46 3.07 -7.89
N PRO A 14 -0.64 2.02 -7.08
CA PRO A 14 0.50 1.31 -6.50
C PRO A 14 1.41 0.71 -7.57
N LEU A 15 0.84 0.13 -8.62
CA LEU A 15 1.60 -0.49 -9.70
C LEU A 15 2.47 0.54 -10.44
N SER A 16 1.89 1.66 -10.86
CA SER A 16 2.61 2.74 -11.55
C SER A 16 3.67 3.37 -10.66
N THR A 17 3.40 3.49 -9.35
CA THR A 17 4.36 3.98 -8.36
C THR A 17 5.62 3.13 -8.34
N VAL A 18 5.48 1.80 -8.36
CA VAL A 18 6.63 0.88 -8.37
C VAL A 18 7.48 1.06 -9.62
N PHE A 19 6.85 1.13 -10.78
CA PHE A 19 7.55 1.39 -12.04
C PHE A 19 8.24 2.76 -12.07
N ALA A 20 7.57 3.81 -11.57
CA ALA A 20 8.13 5.15 -11.46
C ALA A 20 9.36 5.17 -10.53
N CYS A 21 9.29 4.51 -9.37
CA CYS A 21 10.42 4.42 -8.45
C CYS A 21 11.61 3.69 -9.09
N LEU A 22 11.36 2.59 -9.83
CA LEU A 22 12.40 1.87 -10.54
C LEU A 22 13.03 2.72 -11.65
N ALA A 23 12.21 3.38 -12.47
CA ALA A 23 12.69 4.23 -13.56
C ALA A 23 13.59 5.36 -13.06
N VAL A 24 13.21 6.01 -11.96
CA VAL A 24 14.00 7.09 -11.33
C VAL A 24 15.30 6.56 -10.76
N ALA A 25 15.29 5.39 -10.11
CA ALA A 25 16.49 4.81 -9.53
C ALA A 25 17.50 4.36 -10.61
N VAL A 26 17.02 3.84 -11.74
CA VAL A 26 17.87 3.51 -12.90
C VAL A 26 18.42 4.78 -13.55
N ALA A 27 17.58 5.82 -13.73
CA ALA A 27 18.01 7.09 -14.32
C ALA A 27 19.11 7.79 -13.51
N LEU A 28 19.13 7.59 -12.19
CA LEU A 28 20.14 8.13 -11.27
C LEU A 28 21.32 7.17 -11.02
N ASN A 29 21.43 6.08 -11.79
CA ASN A 29 22.47 5.05 -11.66
C ASN A 29 22.59 4.45 -10.24
N VAL A 30 21.48 4.40 -9.49
CA VAL A 30 21.44 3.77 -8.16
C VAL A 30 21.24 2.26 -8.29
N TYR A 31 20.48 1.83 -9.30
CA TYR A 31 20.24 0.43 -9.62
C TYR A 31 20.53 0.13 -11.08
N GLU A 32 20.97 -1.09 -11.35
CA GLU A 32 21.13 -1.56 -12.72
C GLU A 32 19.77 -1.80 -13.38
N PRO A 33 19.66 -1.57 -14.70
CA PRO A 33 18.43 -1.79 -15.43
C PRO A 33 18.09 -3.29 -15.41
N CYS A 34 17.13 -3.65 -14.56
CA CYS A 34 16.63 -4.99 -14.43
C CYS A 34 15.12 -4.98 -14.20
N ASN A 35 14.39 -5.94 -14.79
CA ASN A 35 12.97 -6.12 -14.51
C ASN A 35 12.79 -6.92 -13.21
N PRO A 36 12.32 -6.31 -12.11
CA PRO A 36 12.19 -6.99 -10.82
C PRO A 36 11.15 -8.11 -10.82
N PHE A 37 10.17 -8.07 -11.74
CA PHE A 37 9.11 -9.07 -11.81
C PHE A 37 9.55 -10.38 -12.48
N ILE A 38 10.50 -10.31 -13.41
CA ILE A 38 10.98 -11.47 -14.18
C ILE A 38 12.28 -11.98 -13.60
N ASN A 39 13.22 -11.08 -13.32
CA ASN A 39 14.60 -11.45 -12.98
C ASN A 39 14.83 -11.47 -11.46
N GLY A 40 13.92 -10.91 -10.67
CA GLY A 40 14.03 -10.90 -9.20
C GLY A 40 15.21 -10.10 -8.63
N CYS A 41 15.87 -9.24 -9.42
CA CYS A 41 17.06 -8.50 -8.99
C CYS A 41 16.84 -7.67 -7.72
N TYR A 42 15.65 -7.06 -7.59
CA TYR A 42 15.31 -6.18 -6.48
C TYR A 42 13.88 -6.44 -6.01
N THR A 43 13.65 -6.37 -4.70
CA THR A 43 12.29 -6.44 -4.15
C THR A 43 11.59 -5.08 -4.26
N ILE A 44 10.29 -5.10 -4.53
CA ILE A 44 9.45 -3.89 -4.63
C ILE A 44 9.58 -3.00 -3.39
N SER A 45 9.58 -3.63 -2.21
CA SER A 45 9.76 -2.94 -0.93
C SER A 45 11.13 -2.29 -0.79
N ARG A 46 12.20 -2.87 -1.37
CA ARG A 46 13.54 -2.27 -1.35
C ARG A 46 13.57 -1.00 -2.22
N ILE A 47 13.06 -1.08 -3.44
CA ILE A 47 13.02 0.05 -4.39
C ILE A 47 12.24 1.25 -3.82
N GLY A 48 11.12 0.99 -3.15
CA GLY A 48 10.30 2.04 -2.53
C GLY A 48 10.88 2.64 -1.24
N ARG A 49 11.84 1.98 -0.58
CA ARG A 49 12.46 2.45 0.68
C ARG A 49 13.79 3.16 0.46
N SER A 50 14.55 2.74 -0.54
CA SER A 50 15.82 3.37 -0.89
C SER A 50 15.62 4.80 -1.37
N HIS A 51 16.53 5.69 -0.98
CA HIS A 51 16.61 6.99 -1.64
C HIS A 51 17.05 6.79 -3.09
N PRO A 52 16.43 7.45 -4.09
CA PRO A 52 15.41 8.51 -4.00
C PRO A 52 13.94 8.02 -4.08
N GLY A 53 13.70 6.73 -4.35
CA GLY A 53 12.35 6.17 -4.55
C GLY A 53 11.37 6.43 -3.40
N VAL A 54 11.87 6.53 -2.17
CA VAL A 54 11.06 6.87 -0.98
C VAL A 54 10.29 8.20 -1.11
N LEU A 55 10.83 9.17 -1.87
CA LEU A 55 10.20 10.48 -2.07
C LEU A 55 8.92 10.39 -2.92
N ILE A 56 8.89 9.43 -3.85
CA ILE A 56 7.74 9.19 -4.75
C ILE A 56 6.77 8.19 -4.11
N PHE A 57 7.30 7.18 -3.45
CA PHE A 57 6.52 6.10 -2.91
C PHE A 57 5.61 6.56 -1.75
N LYS A 58 6.12 7.40 -0.84
CA LYS A 58 5.33 7.93 0.30
C LYS A 58 4.05 8.68 -0.15
N PRO A 59 4.10 9.71 -1.00
CA PRO A 59 2.90 10.45 -1.39
C PRO A 59 1.91 9.59 -2.17
N MET A 60 2.38 8.68 -3.04
CA MET A 60 1.46 7.81 -3.79
C MET A 60 0.76 6.77 -2.92
N MET A 61 1.44 6.22 -1.91
CA MET A 61 0.80 5.33 -0.95
C MET A 61 -0.17 6.09 -0.03
N LEU A 62 0.10 7.37 0.27
CA LEU A 62 -0.85 8.22 1.00
C LEU A 62 -2.14 8.44 0.20
N ILE A 63 -2.02 8.73 -1.11
CA ILE A 63 -3.17 8.81 -2.02
C ILE A 63 -3.94 7.49 -2.04
N THR A 64 -3.22 6.36 -2.07
CA THR A 64 -3.83 5.03 -2.01
C THR A 64 -4.63 4.81 -0.72
N ALA A 65 -4.10 5.23 0.44
CA ALA A 65 -4.81 5.15 1.72
C ALA A 65 -6.14 5.92 1.71
N ILE A 66 -6.15 7.13 1.15
CA ILE A 66 -7.36 7.95 1.00
C ILE A 66 -8.37 7.24 0.07
N MET A 67 -7.90 6.64 -1.01
CA MET A 67 -8.74 5.90 -1.95
C MET A 67 -9.35 4.63 -1.35
N ILE A 68 -8.64 3.93 -0.46
CA ILE A 68 -9.18 2.77 0.28
C ILE A 68 -10.39 3.18 1.10
N ILE A 69 -10.30 4.29 1.83
CA ILE A 69 -11.42 4.81 2.64
C ILE A 69 -12.62 5.15 1.73
N ALA A 70 -12.38 5.87 0.63
CA ALA A 70 -13.42 6.21 -0.33
C ALA A 70 -14.09 4.96 -0.95
N TYR A 71 -13.29 3.94 -1.27
CA TYR A 71 -13.77 2.67 -1.79
C TYR A 71 -14.68 1.94 -0.79
N CYS A 72 -14.29 1.90 0.49
CA CYS A 72 -15.10 1.29 1.54
C CYS A 72 -16.45 2.00 1.75
N PHE A 73 -16.48 3.34 1.72
CA PHE A 73 -17.74 4.08 1.81
C PHE A 73 -18.69 3.78 0.64
N GLU A 74 -18.17 3.76 -0.59
CA GLU A 74 -18.99 3.43 -1.76
C GLU A 74 -19.46 1.97 -1.73
N HIS A 75 -18.64 1.03 -1.25
CA HIS A 75 -19.06 -0.35 -1.03
C HIS A 75 -20.22 -0.46 -0.03
N VAL A 76 -20.11 0.22 1.11
CA VAL A 76 -21.16 0.24 2.13
C VAL A 76 -22.45 0.86 1.58
N ARG A 77 -22.33 1.93 0.78
CA ARG A 77 -23.47 2.57 0.11
C ARG A 77 -24.21 1.61 -0.83
N ILE A 78 -23.49 0.77 -1.56
CA ILE A 78 -24.08 -0.25 -2.44
C ILE A 78 -24.74 -1.35 -1.60
N PHE A 79 -24.02 -1.95 -0.66
CA PHE A 79 -24.52 -3.05 0.15
C PHE A 79 -25.73 -2.67 1.03
N LYS A 80 -25.82 -1.40 1.44
CA LYS A 80 -27.00 -0.87 2.14
C LYS A 80 -28.28 -0.98 1.31
N LYS A 81 -28.20 -0.95 -0.03
CA LYS A 81 -29.36 -1.14 -0.92
C LYS A 81 -29.85 -2.58 -0.98
N PHE A 82 -28.99 -3.55 -0.64
CA PHE A 82 -29.30 -4.98 -0.66
C PHE A 82 -29.78 -5.52 0.70
N LEU A 83 -30.24 -4.65 1.62
CA LEU A 83 -30.79 -5.02 2.94
C LEU A 83 -29.85 -5.87 3.81
N ILE A 84 -28.54 -5.74 3.62
CA ILE A 84 -27.54 -6.41 4.45
C ILE A 84 -27.61 -5.89 5.89
N SER A 85 -27.46 -6.81 6.86
CA SER A 85 -27.46 -6.46 8.28
C SER A 85 -26.43 -5.37 8.59
N LYS A 86 -26.81 -4.43 9.46
CA LYS A 86 -25.95 -3.33 9.92
C LYS A 86 -24.59 -3.83 10.47
N ILE A 87 -24.55 -5.04 11.01
CA ILE A 87 -23.33 -5.67 11.53
C ILE A 87 -22.29 -5.84 10.41
N TYR A 88 -22.69 -6.39 9.25
CA TYR A 88 -21.78 -6.59 8.13
C TYR A 88 -21.33 -5.28 7.50
N LEU A 89 -22.21 -4.27 7.45
CA LEU A 89 -21.83 -2.93 6.97
C LEU A 89 -20.77 -2.28 7.87
N ASN A 90 -20.92 -2.41 9.19
CA ASN A 90 -19.93 -1.92 10.15
C ASN A 90 -18.61 -2.69 10.04
N LEU A 91 -18.64 -4.00 9.79
CA LEU A 91 -17.43 -4.79 9.56
C LEU A 91 -16.66 -4.30 8.32
N ILE A 92 -17.34 -4.01 7.21
CA ILE A 92 -16.68 -3.48 6.00
C ILE A 92 -15.99 -2.14 6.30
N LEU A 93 -16.65 -1.23 7.03
CA LEU A 93 -16.05 0.03 7.44
C LEU A 93 -14.85 -0.17 8.37
N LEU A 94 -14.97 -1.08 9.33
CA LEU A 94 -13.90 -1.40 10.28
C LEU A 94 -12.65 -1.91 9.54
N PHE A 95 -12.80 -2.92 8.67
CA PHE A 95 -11.68 -3.44 7.89
C PHE A 95 -11.07 -2.38 6.96
N GLY A 96 -11.90 -1.55 6.34
CA GLY A 96 -11.44 -0.42 5.54
C GLY A 96 -10.58 0.55 6.33
N PHE A 97 -11.06 0.98 7.49
CA PHE A 97 -10.36 1.93 8.34
C PHE A 97 -9.06 1.34 8.91
N VAL A 98 -9.10 0.09 9.38
CA VAL A 98 -7.91 -0.63 9.87
C VAL A 98 -6.87 -0.75 8.76
N SER A 99 -7.27 -1.09 7.52
CA SER A 99 -6.33 -1.19 6.40
C SER A 99 -5.68 0.14 6.04
N ALA A 100 -6.44 1.24 6.05
CA ALA A 100 -5.91 2.58 5.81
C ALA A 100 -4.95 3.03 6.92
N ILE A 101 -5.26 2.76 8.19
CA ILE A 101 -4.37 3.05 9.33
C ILE A 101 -3.08 2.24 9.23
N CYS A 102 -3.17 0.94 8.95
CA CYS A 102 -1.98 0.10 8.77
C CYS A 102 -1.09 0.62 7.64
N LEU A 103 -1.69 1.07 6.53
CA LEU A 103 -0.95 1.66 5.42
C LEU A 103 -0.29 3.00 5.82
N LEU A 104 -0.98 3.86 6.58
CA LEU A 104 -0.41 5.10 7.11
C LEU A 104 0.78 4.84 8.03
N ILE A 105 0.64 3.90 8.96
CA ILE A 105 1.73 3.48 9.85
C ILE A 105 2.93 3.02 9.01
N TYR A 106 2.69 2.18 8.00
CA TYR A 106 3.74 1.73 7.10
C TYR A 106 4.45 2.89 6.38
N ILE A 107 3.71 3.87 5.86
CA ILE A 107 4.28 5.05 5.18
C ILE A 107 5.13 5.90 6.14
N LEU A 108 4.68 6.09 7.39
CA LEU A 108 5.41 6.85 8.40
C LEU A 108 6.77 6.22 8.70
N PHE A 109 6.82 4.90 8.84
CA PHE A 109 8.07 4.16 9.11
C PHE A 109 8.89 3.84 7.86
N LEU A 110 8.40 4.19 6.67
CA LEU A 110 9.11 3.95 5.43
C LEU A 110 10.36 4.84 5.33
N GLY A 111 11.52 4.23 5.01
CA GLY A 111 12.80 4.93 4.86
C GLY A 111 13.53 5.24 6.16
N VAL A 112 12.98 4.88 7.32
CA VAL A 112 13.67 4.99 8.62
C VAL A 112 14.44 3.70 8.91
N GLU A 113 15.46 3.43 8.09
CA GLU A 113 16.31 2.25 8.26
C GLU A 113 17.19 2.41 9.51
N GLY A 114 17.16 1.41 10.40
CA GLY A 114 17.96 1.39 11.64
C GLY A 114 17.22 1.74 12.93
N SER A 115 15.98 2.25 12.88
CA SER A 115 15.19 2.46 14.09
C SER A 115 14.76 1.13 14.74
N GLU A 116 14.77 1.06 16.07
CA GLU A 116 14.29 -0.09 16.83
C GLU A 116 12.81 -0.41 16.52
N ILE A 117 12.03 0.62 16.18
CA ILE A 117 10.62 0.50 15.80
C ILE A 117 10.45 -0.22 14.45
N TRP A 118 11.35 0.01 13.48
CA TRP A 118 11.34 -0.72 12.21
C TRP A 118 11.66 -2.21 12.40
N LYS A 119 12.61 -2.54 13.29
CA LYS A 119 12.90 -3.94 13.66
C LYS A 119 11.70 -4.59 14.34
N PHE A 120 11.03 -3.87 15.23
CA PHE A 120 9.82 -4.32 15.90
C PHE A 120 8.69 -4.61 14.90
N MET A 121 8.41 -3.69 13.97
CA MET A 121 7.35 -3.86 12.97
C MET A 121 7.61 -5.07 12.06
N ARG A 122 8.87 -5.31 11.68
CA ARG A 122 9.26 -6.50 10.92
C ARG A 122 9.06 -7.79 11.71
N ARG A 123 9.50 -7.83 12.98
CA ARG A 123 9.34 -9.03 13.83
C ARG A 123 7.87 -9.31 14.16
N GLY A 124 7.10 -8.26 14.47
CA GLY A 124 5.68 -8.35 14.74
C GLY A 124 4.89 -8.89 13.55
N GLY A 125 5.17 -8.39 12.34
CA GLY A 125 4.52 -8.90 11.13
C GLY A 125 4.81 -10.38 10.87
N ILE A 126 6.06 -10.81 11.04
CA ILE A 126 6.45 -12.23 10.89
C ILE A 126 5.77 -13.10 11.95
N PHE A 127 5.69 -12.63 13.19
CA PHE A 127 5.05 -13.37 14.28
C PHE A 127 3.55 -13.56 14.04
N ILE A 128 2.85 -12.50 13.62
CA ILE A 128 1.43 -12.58 13.25
C ILE A 128 1.24 -13.56 12.10
N TYR A 129 2.10 -13.50 11.07
CA TYR A 129 2.02 -14.42 9.92
C TYR A 129 2.20 -15.89 10.31
N ILE A 130 3.07 -16.21 11.27
CA ILE A 130 3.30 -17.59 11.73
C ILE A 130 2.15 -18.10 12.60
N VAL A 131 1.53 -17.23 13.40
CA VAL A 131 0.47 -17.60 14.35
C VAL A 131 -0.92 -17.65 13.68
N SER A 132 -1.13 -16.87 12.61
CA SER A 132 -2.40 -16.83 11.85
C SER A 132 -2.54 -18.03 10.93
#